data_AF-A0A969JWI9-F1
#
_entry.id   AF-A0A969JWI9-F1
#
_cell.length_a   1.000
_cell.length_b   1.000
_cell.length_c   1.000
_cell.angle_alpha   90.00
_cell.angle_beta   90.00
_cell.angle_gamma   90.00
#
_symmetry.space_group_name_H-M   'P 1'
#
loop_
_entity.id
_entity.type
_entity.pdbx_description
1 polymer ?
#
loop_
_entity_poly.entity_id
_entity_poly.type
_entity_poly.pdbx_seq_one_letter_code
_entity_poly.pdbx_strand_id
1 'polypeptide(L)' 'MAAVVLTLTLCVIFAGGTWLMVGARLPLDADPRQNDILNLFAYAGITLVVVLPFVFFVIEQL' A
#
# COMPACT_ATOMS: atom_id res chain seq x y z
N MET A 1 -9.61 19.00 -7.78
CA MET A 1 -8.15 18.82 -7.71
C MET A 1 -7.74 17.79 -6.66
N ALA A 2 -8.24 17.85 -5.42
CA ALA A 2 -7.92 16.87 -4.37
C ALA A 2 -8.22 15.40 -4.75
N ALA A 3 -9.36 15.12 -5.40
CA ALA A 3 -9.71 13.77 -5.84
C ALA A 3 -8.68 13.16 -6.80
N VAL A 4 -8.15 13.95 -7.74
CA VAL A 4 -7.13 13.48 -8.71
C VAL A 4 -5.83 13.13 -7.99
N VAL A 5 -5.40 13.97 -7.04
CA VAL A 5 -4.20 13.71 -6.23
C VAL A 5 -4.39 12.44 -5.41
N LEU A 6 -5.53 12.30 -4.72
CA LEU A 6 -5.86 11.11 -3.95
C LEU A 6 -5.85 9.84 -4.82
N THR A 7 -6.48 9.86 -5.99
CA THR A 7 -6.47 8.72 -6.91
C THR A 7 -5.05 8.34 -7.34
N LEU A 8 -4.21 9.32 -7.68
CA LEU A 8 -2.81 9.06 -8.03
C LEU A 8 -2.02 8.46 -6.87
N THR A 9 -2.19 8.99 -5.66
CA THR A 9 -1.57 8.45 -4.44
C THR A 9 -1.99 7.00 -4.20
N LEU A 10 -3.29 6.70 -4.29
CA LEU A 10 -3.81 5.34 -4.10
C LEU A 10 -3.28 4.37 -5.17
N CYS A 11 -3.20 4.81 -6.43
CA CYS A 11 -2.62 4.00 -7.51
C CYS A 11 -1.15 3.65 -7.23
N VAL A 12 -0.34 4.61 -6.78
CA VAL A 12 1.07 4.36 -6.45
C VAL A 12 1.20 3.39 -5.27
N ILE A 13 0.42 3.61 -4.20
CA ILE A 13 0.44 2.73 -3.03
C ILE A 13 0.00 1.31 -3.39
N PHE A 14 -1.07 1.18 -4.18
CA PHE A 14 -1.61 -0.12 -4.57
C PHE A 14 -0.66 -0.88 -5.52
N ALA A 15 -0.14 -0.21 -6.56
CA ALA A 15 0.80 -0.82 -7.49
C ALA A 15 2.12 -1.20 -6.80
N GLY A 16 2.67 -0.29 -5.99
CA GLY A 16 3.88 -0.52 -5.21
C GLY A 16 3.71 -1.65 -4.19
N GLY A 17 2.62 -1.62 -3.41
CA GLY A 17 2.31 -2.67 -2.43
C GLY A 17 2.14 -4.04 -3.08
N THR A 18 1.42 -4.11 -4.20
CA THR A 18 1.24 -5.37 -4.95
C THR A 18 2.58 -5.89 -5.48
N TRP A 19 3.43 -5.01 -6.01
CA TRP A 19 4.77 -5.39 -6.48
C TRP A 19 5.65 -5.94 -5.34
N LEU A 20 5.63 -5.29 -4.18
CA LEU A 20 6.36 -5.76 -3.00
C LEU A 20 5.87 -7.12 -2.51
N MET A 21 4.55 -7.37 -2.51
CA MET A 21 3.98 -8.66 -2.15
C MET A 21 4.38 -9.76 -3.14
N VAL A 22 4.38 -9.47 -4.43
CA VAL A 22 4.84 -10.42 -5.46
C VAL A 22 6.33 -10.71 -5.28
N GLY A 23 7.14 -9.68 -5.04
CA GLY A 23 8.57 -9.81 -4.78
C GLY A 23 8.88 -10.67 -3.55
N ALA A 24 8.16 -10.47 -2.44
CA ALA A 24 8.34 -11.25 -1.21
C ALA A 24 7.99 -12.74 -1.38
N ARG A 25 7.22 -13.11 -2.41
CA ARG A 25 6.83 -14.50 -2.71
C ARG A 25 7.85 -15.22 -3.59
N LEU A 26 8.75 -14.49 -4.25
CA LEU A 26 9.78 -15.07 -5.11
C LEU A 26 11.00 -15.42 -4.23
N PRO A 27 11.37 -16.71 -4.08
CA PRO A 27 12.49 -17.14 -3.24
C PRO A 27 13.83 -16.93 -3.95
N LEU A 28 14.12 -15.69 -4.35
CA LEU A 28 15.40 -15.29 -4.93
C LEU A 28 16.40 -15.03 -3.78
N ASP A 29 16.90 -16.11 -3.19
CA ASP A 29 18.04 -16.12 -2.25
C ASP A 29 17.95 -15.13 -1.06
N ALA A 30 16.72 -14.72 -0.71
CA ALA A 30 16.47 -13.68 0.28
C ALA A 30 16.29 -14.28 1.69
N ASP A 31 16.90 -13.64 2.69
CA ASP A 31 16.73 -13.98 4.11
C ASP A 31 15.24 -13.88 4.49
N PRO A 32 14.64 -14.93 5.09
CA PRO A 32 13.25 -14.90 5.55
C PRO A 32 12.88 -13.66 6.38
N ARG A 33 13.81 -13.13 7.18
CA ARG A 33 13.58 -11.93 8.00
C ARG A 33 13.38 -10.67 7.17
N GLN A 34 14.08 -10.53 6.04
CA GLN A 34 13.89 -9.39 5.14
C GLN A 34 12.52 -9.47 4.46
N ASN A 35 12.08 -10.67 4.08
CA ASN A 35 10.75 -10.85 3.51
C ASN A 35 9.63 -10.51 4.52
N ASP A 36 9.80 -10.83 5.80
CA ASP A 36 8.81 -10.45 6.83
C ASP A 36 8.68 -8.93 6.98
N ILE A 37 9.81 -8.21 6.96
CA ILE A 37 9.81 -6.74 7.00
C ILE A 37 9.17 -6.18 5.73
N LEU A 38 9.50 -6.72 4.56
CA LEU A 38 8.92 -6.30 3.29
C LEU A 38 7.40 -6.51 3.26
N ASN A 39 6.94 -7.65 3.77
CA ASN A 39 5.53 -7.96 3.93
C ASN A 39 4.84 -6.98 4.88
N LEU A 40 5.46 -6.62 6.01
CA LEU A 40 4.91 -5.61 6.94
C LEU A 40 4.66 -4.28 6.22
N PHE A 41 5.63 -3.79 5.45
CA PHE A 41 5.47 -2.55 4.67
C PHE A 41 4.41 -2.69 3.59
N ALA A 42 4.34 -3.84 2.91
CA ALA A 42 3.33 -4.08 1.90
C ALA A 42 1.92 -4.09 2.49
N TYR A 43 1.70 -4.77 3.62
CA TYR A 43 0.41 -4.80 4.30
C TYR A 43 0.02 -3.44 4.88
N ALA A 44 0.96 -2.73 5.51
CA ALA A 44 0.72 -1.37 6.00
C ALA A 44 0.37 -0.42 4.85
N GLY A 45 1.10 -0.50 3.73
CA GLY A 45 0.83 0.28 2.52
C GLY A 45 -0.55 0.00 1.94
N ILE A 46 -0.91 -1.26 1.72
CA ILE A 46 -2.24 -1.61 1.19
C ILE A 46 -3.37 -1.16 2.14
N THR A 47 -3.15 -1.17 3.45
CA THR A 47 -4.14 -0.68 4.42
C THR A 47 -4.47 0.81 4.20
N LEU A 48 -3.48 1.62 3.79
CA LEU A 48 -3.70 3.03 3.45
C LEU A 48 -4.64 3.22 2.26
N VAL A 49 -4.77 2.24 1.36
CA VAL A 49 -5.70 2.31 0.23
C VAL A 49 -7.15 2.37 0.69
N VAL A 50 -7.46 1.78 1.84
CA VAL A 50 -8.80 1.81 2.44
C VAL A 50 -8.96 2.99 3.40
N VAL A 51 -7.93 3.30 4.19
CA VAL A 51 -7.98 4.35 5.21
C VAL A 51 -8.05 5.75 4.57
N LEU A 52 -7.27 6.03 3.54
CA LEU A 52 -7.22 7.37 2.94
C LEU A 52 -8.56 7.80 2.32
N PRO A 53 -9.26 6.98 1.50
CA PRO A 53 -10.60 7.33 1.04
C PRO A 53 -11.60 7.50 2.18
N PHE A 54 -11.52 6.67 3.22
CA PHE A 54 -12.42 6.78 4.36
C PHE A 54 -12.26 8.13 5.07
N VAL A 55 -11.03 8.54 5.37
CA VAL A 55 -10.78 9.85 5.99
C VAL A 55 -11.24 11.00 5.08
N PHE A 56 -10.86 10.98 3.79
CA PHE A 56 -11.16 12.06 2.84
C PHE A 56 -12.66 12.21 2.50
N PHE A 57 -13.40 11.11 2.42
CA PHE A 57 -14.80 11.15 1.98
C PHE A 57 -15.82 11.01 3.11
N VAL A 58 -15.44 10.40 4.24
CA VAL A 58 -16.38 10.19 5.36
C VAL A 58 -16.13 11.20 6.49
N ILE A 59 -14.88 11.39 6.90
CA ILE A 59 -14.56 12.24 8.07
C ILE A 59 -14.53 13.72 7.66
N GLU A 60 -13.93 14.06 6.52
CA GLU A 60 -13.83 15.46 6.08
C GLU A 60 -15.19 16.06 5.64
N GLN A 61 -16.19 15.22 5.37
CA GLN A 61 -17.55 15.66 5.01
C GLN A 61 -18.52 15.79 6.20
N LEU A 62 -18.09 15.40 7.41
CA LEU A 62 -18.83 15.53 8.67
C LEU A 62 -18.46 16.84 9.39
#